data_AF-A0A194VGC4-F1
#
_entry.id   AF-A0A194VGC4-F1
#
_cell.length_a   1.000
_cell.length_b   1.000
_cell.length_c   1.000
_cell.angle_alpha   90.00
_cell.angle_beta   90.00
_cell.angle_gamma   90.00
#
_symmetry.space_group_name_H-M   'P 1'
#
loop_
_entity.id
_entity.type
_entity.pdbx_description
1 polymer ?
#
loop_
_entity_poly.entity_id
_entity_poly.type
_entity_poly.pdbx_seq_one_letter_code
_entity_poly.pdbx_strand_id
1 'polypeptide(L)' 'MSNPNALFLLADHIKLSLLERKRAQALNLPSDSQEGHISRSLDQLRDGLEALQKEQERLEESGDETALTYASIDGIK' A
#
# COMPACT_ATOMS: atom_id res chain seq x y z
N MET A 1 6.03 7.61 1.35
CA MET A 1 4.96 7.88 2.35
C MET A 1 4.84 6.63 3.21
N SER A 2 5.24 6.68 4.47
CA SER A 2 5.19 5.55 5.42
C SER A 2 3.98 5.63 6.37
N ASN A 3 2.88 6.27 5.95
CA ASN A 3 1.66 6.33 6.74
C ASN A 3 0.82 5.07 6.46
N PRO A 4 0.49 4.22 7.46
CA PRO A 4 -0.32 3.03 7.28
C PRO A 4 -1.67 3.27 6.58
N ASN A 5 -2.39 4.34 6.95
CA ASN A 5 -3.67 4.68 6.32
C ASN A 5 -3.52 5.02 4.83
N ALA A 6 -2.43 5.71 4.47
CA ALA A 6 -2.15 6.00 3.07
C ALA A 6 -1.84 4.72 2.27
N LEU A 7 -1.19 3.72 2.90
CA LEU A 7 -0.92 2.44 2.26
C LEU A 7 -2.17 1.57 2.11
N PHE A 8 -3.10 1.60 3.07
CA PHE A 8 -4.39 0.93 2.93
C PHE A 8 -5.20 1.52 1.76
N LEU A 9 -5.30 2.85 1.67
CA LEU A 9 -5.97 3.52 0.56
C LEU A 9 -5.30 3.21 -0.79
N LEU A 10 -3.95 3.18 -0.82
CA LEU A 10 -3.20 2.80 -2.01
C LEU A 10 -3.46 1.35 -2.41
N ALA A 11 -3.50 0.42 -1.45
CA ALA A 11 -3.80 -0.98 -1.69
C ALA A 11 -5.22 -1.16 -2.26
N ASP A 12 -6.21 -0.43 -1.76
CA ASP A 12 -7.57 -0.45 -2.30
C ASP A 12 -7.64 0.13 -3.71
N HIS A 13 -6.91 1.23 -3.97
CA HIS A 13 -6.80 1.77 -5.33
C HIS A 13 -6.21 0.74 -6.30
N ILE A 14 -5.12 0.07 -5.91
CA ILE A 14 -4.50 -0.99 -6.72
C ILE A 14 -5.49 -2.12 -7.00
N LYS A 15 -6.25 -2.58 -6.00
CA LYS A 15 -7.27 -3.62 -6.19
C LYS A 15 -8.31 -3.18 -7.24
N LEU A 16 -8.80 -1.94 -7.14
CA LEU A 16 -9.77 -1.39 -8.08
C LEU A 16 -9.19 -1.29 -9.50
N SER A 17 -7.98 -0.75 -9.66
CA SER A 17 -7.32 -0.66 -10.97
C SER A 17 -7.09 -2.03 -11.61
N LEU A 18 -6.72 -3.04 -10.83
CA LEU A 18 -6.57 -4.42 -11.32
C LEU A 18 -7.91 -5.01 -11.79
N LEU A 19 -9.00 -4.72 -11.09
CA LEU A 19 -10.34 -5.16 -11.48
C LEU A 19 -10.80 -4.49 -12.78
N GLU A 20 -10.56 -3.19 -12.92
CA GLU A 20 -10.84 -2.44 -14.15
C GLU A 20 -10.05 -2.97 -15.34
N ARG A 21 -8.75 -3.23 -15.16
CA ARG A 21 -7.92 -3.88 -16.19
C ARG A 21 -8.49 -5.23 -16.62
N LYS A 22 -8.89 -6.08 -15.67
CA LYS A 22 -9.52 -7.37 -15.99
C LYS A 22 -10.82 -7.20 -16.76
N ARG A 23 -11.63 -6.20 -16.41
CA ARG A 23 -12.86 -5.88 -17.14
C ARG A 23 -12.57 -5.38 -18.57
N ALA A 24 -11.59 -4.52 -18.75
CA ALA A 24 -11.16 -4.05 -20.07
C ALA A 24 -10.69 -5.22 -20.95
N GLN A 25 -9.91 -6.14 -20.40
CA GLN A 25 -9.48 -7.36 -21.08
C GLN A 25 -10.65 -8.24 -21.50
N ALA A 26 -11.62 -8.46 -20.60
CA ALA A 26 -12.82 -9.25 -20.90
C ALA A 26 -13.67 -8.64 -22.03
N LEU A 27 -13.58 -7.32 -22.22
CA LEU A 27 -14.29 -6.57 -23.25
C LEU A 27 -13.43 -6.25 -24.49
N ASN A 28 -12.19 -6.75 -24.56
CA ASN A 28 -11.21 -6.43 -25.60
C ASN A 28 -10.97 -4.92 -25.81
N LEU A 29 -10.96 -4.15 -24.71
CA LEU A 29 -10.65 -2.72 -24.71
C LEU A 29 -9.15 -2.47 -24.51
N PRO A 30 -8.58 -1.41 -25.12
CA PRO A 30 -7.17 -1.05 -24.91
C PRO A 30 -6.91 -0.62 -23.46
N SER A 31 -5.78 -1.05 -22.89
CA SER A 31 -5.43 -0.91 -21.46
C SER A 31 -4.04 -0.32 -21.21
N ASP A 32 -3.28 0.04 -22.25
CA ASP A 32 -1.84 0.30 -22.15
C ASP A 32 -1.49 1.47 -21.20
N SER A 33 -2.35 2.48 -21.11
CA SER A 33 -2.17 3.58 -20.16
C SER A 33 -2.37 3.16 -18.70
N GLN A 34 -3.29 2.22 -18.43
CA GLN A 34 -3.56 1.73 -17.07
C GLN A 34 -2.39 0.91 -16.49
N GLU A 35 -1.68 0.16 -17.34
CA GLU A 35 -0.58 -0.70 -16.87
C GLU A 35 0.56 0.10 -16.24
N GLY A 36 0.95 1.22 -16.85
CA GLY A 36 1.98 2.10 -16.30
C GLY A 36 1.60 2.74 -14.96
N HIS A 37 0.31 3.04 -14.75
CA HIS A 37 -0.18 3.54 -13.46
C HIS A 37 -0.14 2.46 -12.38
N ILE A 38 -0.60 1.24 -12.71
CA ILE A 38 -0.59 0.10 -11.79
C ILE A 38 0.83 -0.23 -11.33
N SER A 39 1.80 -0.29 -12.26
CA SER A 39 3.21 -0.56 -11.92
C SER A 39 3.75 0.47 -10.92
N ARG A 40 3.55 1.77 -11.16
CA ARG A 40 4.02 2.83 -10.25
C ARG A 40 3.35 2.74 -8.87
N SER A 41 2.05 2.45 -8.82
CA SER A 41 1.33 2.29 -7.55
C SER A 41 1.84 1.08 -6.76
N LEU A 42 2.18 -0.02 -7.44
CA LEU A 42 2.78 -1.21 -6.81
C LEU A 42 4.18 -0.91 -6.25
N ASP A 43 5.02 -0.19 -7.01
CA ASP A 43 6.33 0.26 -6.51
C ASP A 43 6.17 1.16 -5.29
N GLN A 44 5.24 2.12 -5.33
CA GLN A 44 4.95 2.99 -4.19
C GLN A 44 4.46 2.21 -2.96
N LEU A 45 3.66 1.16 -3.15
CA LEU A 45 3.20 0.29 -2.08
C LEU A 45 4.37 -0.48 -1.47
N ARG A 46 5.24 -1.08 -2.30
CA ARG A 46 6.45 -1.78 -1.84
C ARG A 46 7.34 -0.86 -1.02
N ASP A 47 7.69 0.30 -1.57
CA ASP A 47 8.59 1.26 -0.91
C ASP A 47 8.01 1.75 0.42
N GLY A 48 6.68 1.90 0.50
CA GLY A 48 5.98 2.25 1.73
C GLY A 48 6.01 1.15 2.79
N LEU A 49 5.84 -0.12 2.39
CA LEU A 49 5.95 -1.28 3.28
C LEU A 49 7.37 -1.46 3.81
N GLU A 50 8.38 -1.31 2.95
CA GLU A 50 9.78 -1.37 3.37
C GLU A 50 10.13 -0.27 4.39
N ALA A 51 9.59 0.94 4.20
CA ALA A 51 9.79 2.03 5.16
C ALA A 51 9.12 1.76 6.51
N LEU A 52 7.92 1.15 6.51
CA LEU A 52 7.25 0.74 7.75
C LEU A 52 8.00 -0.38 8.47
N GLN A 53 8.52 -1.36 7.73
CA GLN A 53 9.28 -2.45 8.32
C GLN A 53 10.56 -1.94 9.00
N LYS A 54 11.31 -1.03 8.35
CA LYS A 54 12.49 -0.39 8.95
C LYS A 54 12.15 0.41 10.19
N GLU A 55 11.01 1.11 10.19
CA GLU A 55 10.57 1.88 11.35
C GLU A 55 10.15 0.96 12.51
N GLN A 56 9.49 -0.16 12.21
CA GLN A 56 9.19 -1.19 13.20
C GLN A 56 10.47 -1.74 13.83
N GLU A 57 11.44 -2.16 13.02
CA GLU A 57 12.75 -2.66 13.50
C GLU A 57 13.44 -1.62 14.41
N ARG A 58 13.44 -0.34 14.01
CA ARG A 58 13.99 0.76 14.81
C ARG A 58 13.30 0.93 16.16
N LEU A 59 11.97 0.81 16.20
CA LEU A 59 11.17 0.94 17.42
C LEU A 59 11.44 -0.23 18.39
N GLU A 60 11.49 -1.45 17.87
CA GLU A 60 11.83 -2.67 18.62
C GLU A 60 13.25 -2.57 19.23
N GLU A 61 14.24 -2.13 18.46
CA GLU A 61 15.61 -1.92 18.94
C GLU A 61 15.73 -0.83 20.03
N SER A 62 14.88 0.21 19.94
CA SER A 62 14.87 1.30 20.92
C SER A 62 14.17 0.95 22.23
N GLY A 63 13.57 -0.25 22.34
CA GLY A 63 12.81 -0.70 23.52
C GLY A 63 11.49 0.05 23.71
N ASP A 64 11.04 0.79 22.70
CA ASP A 64 9.81 1.60 22.75
C ASP A 64 8.62 0.78 22.23
N GLU A 65 8.35 -0.37 22.88
CA GLU A 65 7.26 -1.30 22.52
C GLU A 65 5.88 -0.65 22.63
N THR A 66 5.76 0.45 23.39
CA THR A 66 4.51 1.19 23.54
C THR A 66 4.08 1.87 22.24
N ALA A 67 5.00 2.31 21.39
CA ALA A 67 4.68 2.91 20.09
C ALA A 67 4.07 1.92 19.08
N LEU A 68 4.46 0.64 19.16
CA LEU A 68 3.97 -0.44 18.29
C LEU A 68 2.50 -0.78 18.56
N THR A 69 2.06 -0.63 19.81
CA THR A 69 0.68 -0.89 20.23
C THR A 69 -0.27 0.23 19.82
N TYR A 70 0.15 1.50 19.89
CA TYR A 70 -0.68 2.65 19.46
C TYR A 70 -0.92 2.69 17.94
N ALA A 71 0.08 2.31 17.12
CA ALA A 71 -0.06 2.24 15.67
C ALA A 71 -1.06 1.16 15.19
N SER A 72 -1.26 0.09 15.97
CA SER A 72 -2.21 -0.99 15.66
C SER A 72 -3.66 -0.70 16.12
N ILE A 73 -3.86 0.18 17.11
CA ILE A 73 -5.19 0.50 17.67
C ILE A 73 -5.85 1.73 17.05
N ASP A 74 -5.10 2.69 16.52
CA ASP A 74 -5.66 3.89 15.86
C ASP A 74 -6.14 3.64 14.41
N GLY A 75 -5.99 2.41 13.88
CA GLY A 75 -6.58 1.99 12.61
C GLY A 75 -8.03 1.49 12.70
N ILE A 76 -8.63 1.44 13.90
CA ILE A 76 -9.97 0.85 14.15
C ILE A 76 -10.93 1.84 14.85
N LYS A 77 -10.71 3.16 14.75
CA LYS A 77 -11.69 4.16 15.18
C LYS A 77 -12.02 5.18 14.11
#